data_AF-A0A7V4AZB7-F1
#
_entry.id   AF-A0A7V4AZB7-F1
#
_cell.length_a   1.000
_cell.length_b   1.000
_cell.length_c   1.000
_cell.angle_alpha   90.00
_cell.angle_beta   90.00
_cell.angle_gamma   90.00
#
_symmetry.space_group_name_H-M   'P 1'
#
loop_
_entity.id
_entity.type
_entity.pdbx_description
1 polymer ?
#
loop_
_entity_poly.entity_id
_entity_poly.type
_entity_poly.pdbx_seq_one_letter_code
_entity_poly.pdbx_strand_id
1 'polypeptide(L)'
;MRLDKMRFSIITRLTLVFSLLVLGTALMMYFGVQMRSERLRQAYRAESMRFVVNAISFGIRNYVVTDDAKRIGQVVSETLNKTMDPAFVITRVHVRNADGEPVYDYSYPHKSDAKIKTVSSEMIHENSETGEQTPIGTIRLEYFARDADETDKTRQIITIGRTIGSMFQVFYRNKSLFQASELISAMKQDPHIMYCRITGKDNVEHFRYPEKPGPVESHISPEHARRALAVSHASPLVIQNITETGHAGKVIEVSMLIEQGDEKLGVVRIGYSMKDWTRRIESTRRNVSLIIVGLTLLAMGLSWYLSRSVARPLARLSDVARSVAAEAPRREIRISDAEEDIAKLEASFEAIATRLRTRRDEVGDLAE
;
A
#
# COMPACT_ATOMS: atom_id res chain seq x y z
N MET A 1 -39.09 -15.64 -38.46
CA MET A 1 -39.11 -14.69 -37.32
C MET A 1 -38.65 -15.28 -35.97
N ARG A 2 -38.91 -16.56 -35.62
CA ARG A 2 -38.39 -17.17 -34.36
C ARG A 2 -36.88 -17.51 -34.39
N LEU A 3 -36.31 -17.86 -35.55
CA LEU A 3 -34.89 -18.24 -35.69
C LEU A 3 -33.92 -17.03 -35.59
N ASP A 4 -34.28 -15.86 -36.13
CA ASP A 4 -33.46 -14.64 -36.03
C ASP A 4 -33.31 -14.14 -34.59
N LYS A 5 -34.38 -14.25 -33.78
CA LYS A 5 -34.31 -13.94 -32.35
C LYS A 5 -33.34 -14.86 -31.60
N MET A 6 -33.21 -16.11 -32.03
CA MET A 6 -32.36 -17.10 -31.37
C MET A 6 -30.86 -16.85 -31.67
N ARG A 7 -30.50 -16.49 -32.90
CA ARG A 7 -29.11 -16.21 -33.28
C ARG A 7 -28.59 -14.88 -32.73
N PHE A 8 -29.43 -13.85 -32.71
CA PHE A 8 -29.08 -12.58 -32.09
C PHE A 8 -28.77 -12.77 -30.59
N SER A 9 -29.54 -13.62 -29.91
CA SER A 9 -29.29 -13.98 -28.51
C SER A 9 -27.91 -14.63 -28.30
N ILE A 10 -27.45 -15.50 -29.22
CA ILE A 10 -26.16 -16.20 -29.09
C ILE A 10 -24.99 -15.22 -29.21
N ILE A 11 -25.01 -14.32 -30.19
CA ILE A 11 -23.93 -13.35 -30.39
C ILE A 11 -23.85 -12.40 -29.18
N THR A 12 -24.99 -11.85 -28.74
CA THR A 12 -25.00 -10.96 -27.57
C THR A 12 -24.48 -11.67 -26.32
N ARG A 13 -24.78 -12.96 -26.14
CA ARG A 13 -24.22 -13.77 -25.05
C ARG A 13 -22.71 -13.93 -25.17
N LEU A 14 -22.18 -14.24 -26.36
CA LEU A 14 -20.72 -14.37 -26.60
C LEU A 14 -19.97 -13.05 -26.32
N THR A 15 -20.49 -11.95 -26.83
CA THR A 15 -19.99 -10.59 -26.61
C THR A 15 -19.95 -10.25 -25.11
N LEU A 16 -21.03 -10.55 -24.39
CA LEU A 16 -21.12 -10.33 -22.94
C LEU A 16 -20.14 -11.21 -22.17
N VAL A 17 -20.00 -12.49 -22.55
CA VAL A 17 -19.01 -13.41 -21.95
C VAL A 17 -17.59 -12.90 -22.17
N PHE A 18 -17.25 -12.43 -23.38
CA PHE A 18 -15.92 -11.90 -23.67
C PHE A 18 -15.63 -10.62 -22.85
N SER A 19 -16.58 -9.68 -22.77
CA SER A 19 -16.43 -8.49 -21.94
C SER A 19 -16.27 -8.82 -20.46
N LEU A 20 -17.04 -9.80 -19.94
CA LEU A 20 -16.87 -10.28 -18.56
C LEU A 20 -15.51 -10.95 -18.34
N LEU A 21 -14.99 -11.67 -19.35
CA LEU A 21 -13.68 -12.31 -19.26
C LEU A 21 -12.55 -11.29 -19.24
N VAL A 22 -12.60 -10.26 -20.08
CA VAL A 22 -11.61 -9.17 -20.09
C VAL A 22 -11.65 -8.39 -18.77
N LEU A 23 -12.86 -8.02 -18.31
CA LEU A 23 -13.04 -7.35 -17.03
C LEU A 23 -12.53 -8.21 -15.86
N GLY A 24 -12.91 -9.49 -15.85
CA GLY A 24 -12.45 -10.47 -14.85
C GLY A 24 -10.93 -10.60 -14.84
N THR A 25 -10.29 -10.65 -16.02
CA THR A 25 -8.83 -10.71 -16.13
C THR A 25 -8.18 -9.42 -15.62
N ALA A 26 -8.71 -8.25 -15.96
CA ALA A 26 -8.19 -6.97 -15.49
C ALA A 26 -8.33 -6.83 -13.96
N LEU A 27 -9.49 -7.20 -13.40
CA LEU A 27 -9.70 -7.24 -11.96
C LEU A 27 -8.79 -8.26 -11.28
N MET A 28 -8.61 -9.44 -11.87
CA MET A 28 -7.71 -10.46 -11.34
C MET A 28 -6.25 -10.00 -11.37
N MET A 29 -5.81 -9.27 -12.40
CA MET A 29 -4.47 -8.67 -12.42
C MET A 29 -4.35 -7.57 -11.37
N TYR A 30 -5.31 -6.64 -11.29
CA TYR A 30 -5.29 -5.55 -10.33
C TYR A 30 -5.26 -6.08 -8.87
N PHE A 31 -6.23 -6.90 -8.50
CA PHE A 31 -6.30 -7.50 -7.18
C PHE A 31 -5.21 -8.53 -6.95
N GLY A 32 -4.79 -9.28 -7.97
CA GLY A 32 -3.74 -10.29 -7.86
C GLY A 32 -2.38 -9.66 -7.57
N VAL A 33 -2.03 -8.58 -8.27
CA VAL A 33 -0.81 -7.80 -8.01
C VAL A 33 -0.88 -7.18 -6.63
N GLN A 34 -2.00 -6.57 -6.26
CA GLN A 34 -2.20 -5.99 -4.93
C GLN A 34 -2.04 -7.05 -3.83
N MET A 35 -2.77 -8.16 -3.91
CA MET A 35 -2.71 -9.26 -2.94
C MET A 35 -1.31 -9.88 -2.86
N ARG A 36 -0.63 -10.10 -3.99
CA ARG A 36 0.73 -10.64 -4.00
C ARG A 36 1.72 -9.68 -3.35
N SER A 37 1.61 -8.39 -3.64
CA SER A 37 2.45 -7.37 -3.03
C SER A 37 2.20 -7.27 -1.52
N GLU A 38 0.94 -7.34 -1.09
CA GLU A 38 0.59 -7.34 0.33
C GLU A 38 1.09 -8.60 1.04
N ARG A 39 0.97 -9.79 0.44
CA ARG A 39 1.51 -11.03 0.99
C ARG A 39 3.03 -10.98 1.14
N LEU A 40 3.74 -10.55 0.09
CA LEU A 40 5.19 -10.41 0.14
C LEU A 40 5.61 -9.39 1.20
N ARG A 41 4.93 -8.24 1.28
CA ARG A 41 5.16 -7.26 2.34
C ARG A 41 4.88 -7.85 3.72
N GLN A 42 3.79 -8.60 3.91
CA GLN A 42 3.47 -9.22 5.18
C GLN A 42 4.49 -10.29 5.59
N ALA A 43 5.01 -11.08 4.64
CA ALA A 43 6.05 -12.07 4.88
C ALA A 43 7.36 -11.39 5.29
N TYR A 44 7.83 -10.42 4.50
CA TYR A 44 9.00 -9.60 4.82
C TYR A 44 8.86 -8.94 6.20
N ARG A 45 7.67 -8.38 6.48
CA ARG A 45 7.37 -7.75 7.77
C ARG A 45 7.47 -8.70 8.96
N ALA A 46 6.94 -9.92 8.81
CA ALA A 46 7.04 -10.94 9.84
C ALA A 46 8.49 -11.38 10.06
N GLU A 47 9.27 -11.49 8.99
CA GLU A 47 10.70 -11.84 9.05
C GLU A 47 11.54 -10.74 9.72
N SER A 48 11.33 -9.46 9.37
CA SER A 48 11.96 -8.32 10.04
C SER A 48 11.65 -8.31 11.54
N MET A 49 10.40 -8.57 11.93
CA MET A 49 10.05 -8.63 13.35
C MET A 49 10.65 -9.85 14.06
N ARG A 50 10.76 -11.01 13.40
CA ARG A 50 11.51 -12.16 13.96
C ARG A 50 12.97 -11.80 14.21
N PHE A 51 13.61 -11.11 13.27
CA PHE A 51 14.97 -10.62 13.46
C PHE A 51 15.08 -9.70 14.69
N VAL A 52 14.15 -8.75 14.86
CA VAL A 52 14.12 -7.87 16.05
C VAL A 52 13.94 -8.67 17.34
N VAL A 53 12.98 -9.60 17.38
CA VAL A 53 12.76 -10.47 18.56
C VAL A 53 14.01 -11.29 18.89
N ASN A 54 14.66 -11.86 17.88
CA ASN A 54 15.87 -12.67 18.06
C ASN A 54 17.05 -11.82 18.55
N ALA A 55 17.20 -10.60 18.04
CA ALA A 55 18.24 -9.67 18.50
C ALA A 55 18.03 -9.28 19.98
N ILE A 56 16.78 -9.00 20.39
CA ILE A 56 16.47 -8.73 21.80
C ILE A 56 16.73 -9.97 22.65
N SER A 57 16.20 -11.14 22.25
CA SER A 57 16.38 -12.43 22.91
C SER A 57 17.86 -12.71 23.18
N PHE A 58 18.72 -12.51 22.18
CA PHE A 58 20.16 -12.67 22.32
C PHE A 58 20.76 -11.67 23.32
N GLY A 59 20.38 -10.40 23.24
CA GLY A 59 20.89 -9.35 24.14
C GLY A 59 20.46 -9.49 25.59
N ILE A 60 19.29 -10.08 25.86
CA ILE A 60 18.75 -10.21 27.24
C ILE A 60 19.03 -11.56 27.89
N ARG A 61 19.55 -12.55 27.14
CA ARG A 61 19.73 -13.94 27.60
C ARG A 61 20.40 -14.05 28.97
N ASN A 62 21.47 -13.29 29.20
CA ASN A 62 22.21 -13.32 30.46
C ASN A 62 21.48 -12.63 31.63
N TYR A 63 20.57 -11.70 31.34
CA TYR A 63 19.86 -10.93 32.36
C TYR A 63 18.54 -11.56 32.80
N VAL A 64 17.95 -12.41 31.95
CA VAL A 64 16.73 -13.16 32.28
C VAL A 64 17.00 -14.16 33.41
N VAL A 65 18.19 -14.77 33.43
CA VAL A 65 18.60 -15.69 34.50
C VAL A 65 18.78 -14.95 35.84
N THR A 66 19.18 -13.69 35.80
CA THR A 66 19.42 -12.87 37.01
C THR A 66 18.21 -12.04 37.45
N ASP A 67 17.06 -12.16 36.76
CA ASP A 67 15.84 -11.37 36.99
C ASP A 67 16.08 -9.84 37.05
N ASP A 68 17.04 -9.33 36.26
CA ASP A 68 17.36 -7.90 36.24
C ASP A 68 16.45 -7.16 35.25
N ALA A 69 15.20 -6.95 35.69
CA ALA A 69 14.16 -6.27 34.90
C ALA A 69 14.62 -4.90 34.35
N LYS A 70 15.47 -4.18 35.08
CA LYS A 70 15.99 -2.86 34.68
C LYS A 70 16.93 -2.98 33.48
N ARG A 71 17.88 -3.91 33.52
CA ARG A 71 18.79 -4.16 32.38
C ARG A 71 18.06 -4.74 31.19
N ILE A 72 17.10 -5.64 31.41
CA ILE A 72 16.24 -6.16 30.35
C ILE A 72 15.51 -5.02 29.65
N GLY A 73 14.88 -4.12 30.42
CA GLY A 73 14.22 -2.94 29.86
C GLY A 73 15.14 -2.03 29.06
N GLN A 74 16.38 -1.84 29.49
CA GLN A 74 17.39 -1.05 28.77
C GLN A 74 17.76 -1.69 27.42
N VAL A 75 18.08 -2.99 27.41
CA VAL A 75 18.44 -3.72 26.18
C VAL A 75 17.27 -3.79 25.22
N VAL A 76 16.05 -4.07 25.71
CA VAL A 76 14.82 -4.05 24.91
C VAL A 76 14.66 -2.69 24.27
N SER A 77 14.70 -1.62 25.06
CA SER A 77 14.53 -0.25 24.55
C SER A 77 15.57 0.09 23.50
N GLU A 78 16.86 -0.12 23.79
CA GLU A 78 17.97 0.19 22.88
C GLU A 78 17.88 -0.60 21.57
N THR A 79 17.58 -1.89 21.64
CA THR A 79 17.43 -2.73 20.45
C THR A 79 16.25 -2.27 19.61
N LEU A 80 15.10 -1.99 20.24
CA LEU A 80 13.94 -1.48 19.53
C LEU A 80 14.27 -0.17 18.83
N ASN A 81 14.93 0.79 19.48
CA ASN A 81 15.24 2.04 18.82
C ASN A 81 16.22 1.91 17.64
N LYS A 82 17.21 1.01 17.75
CA LYS A 82 18.20 0.80 16.69
C LYS A 82 17.63 0.05 15.49
N THR A 83 16.69 -0.86 15.73
CA THR A 83 16.20 -1.81 14.71
C THR A 83 14.76 -1.54 14.27
N MET A 84 14.02 -0.65 14.93
CA MET A 84 12.62 -0.39 14.61
C MET A 84 12.51 0.33 13.26
N ASP A 85 12.15 -0.46 12.26
CA ASP A 85 11.64 0.05 11.00
C ASP A 85 10.36 0.85 11.29
N PRO A 86 10.24 2.11 10.82
CA PRO A 86 9.02 2.90 10.97
C PRO A 86 7.78 2.25 10.36
N ALA A 87 7.95 1.19 9.55
CA ALA A 87 6.86 0.34 9.10
C ALA A 87 6.09 -0.33 10.24
N PHE A 88 6.68 -0.46 11.43
CA PHE A 88 6.09 -1.13 12.58
C PHE A 88 5.82 -0.17 13.72
N VAL A 89 4.80 -0.53 14.50
CA VAL A 89 4.57 0.06 15.81
C VAL A 89 4.41 -1.09 16.78
N ILE A 90 5.31 -1.14 17.76
CA ILE A 90 5.29 -2.15 18.81
C ILE A 90 4.31 -1.68 19.88
N THR A 91 3.29 -2.49 20.10
CA THR A 91 2.23 -2.23 21.08
C THR A 91 2.52 -2.92 22.39
N ARG A 92 3.23 -4.06 22.39
CA ARG A 92 3.57 -4.75 23.63
C ARG A 92 4.85 -5.57 23.51
N VAL A 93 5.62 -5.65 24.59
CA VAL A 93 6.75 -6.57 24.77
C VAL A 93 6.53 -7.34 26.05
N HIS A 94 6.50 -8.67 25.94
CA HIS A 94 6.45 -9.58 27.08
C HIS A 94 7.74 -10.39 27.12
N VAL A 95 8.41 -10.40 28.26
CA VAL A 95 9.52 -11.31 28.54
C VAL A 95 9.13 -12.15 29.74
N ARG A 96 9.24 -13.46 29.60
CA ARG A 96 8.97 -14.44 30.66
C ARG A 96 10.19 -15.32 30.88
N ASN A 97 10.42 -15.75 32.13
CA ASN A 97 11.46 -16.74 32.47
C ASN A 97 11.04 -18.16 32.05
N ALA A 98 11.86 -19.17 32.38
CA ALA A 98 11.62 -20.58 32.07
C ALA A 98 10.32 -21.12 32.70
N ASP A 99 9.97 -20.63 33.89
CA ASP A 99 8.75 -21.00 34.62
C ASP A 99 7.49 -20.30 34.07
N GLY A 100 7.65 -19.38 33.12
CA GLY A 100 6.57 -18.63 32.49
C GLY A 100 6.12 -17.39 33.26
N GLU A 101 6.84 -17.00 34.32
CA GLU A 101 6.59 -15.79 35.10
C GLU A 101 7.08 -14.55 34.35
N PRO A 102 6.35 -13.42 34.41
CA PRO A 102 6.71 -12.20 33.71
C PRO A 102 7.91 -11.51 34.37
N VAL A 103 9.01 -11.36 33.62
CA VAL A 103 10.22 -10.66 34.04
C VAL A 103 10.22 -9.20 33.56
N TYR A 104 9.59 -8.96 32.40
CA TYR A 104 9.44 -7.61 31.85
C TYR A 104 8.17 -7.52 31.01
N ASP A 105 7.36 -6.48 31.25
CA ASP A 105 6.19 -6.16 30.44
C ASP A 105 6.25 -4.67 30.08
N TYR A 106 6.21 -4.40 28.78
CA TYR A 106 6.01 -3.07 28.22
C TYR A 106 4.73 -3.07 27.42
N SER A 107 3.81 -2.18 27.73
CA SER A 107 2.56 -2.00 26.98
C SER A 107 2.42 -0.56 26.54
N TYR A 108 2.28 -0.36 25.23
CA TYR A 108 1.96 0.91 24.61
C TYR A 108 0.47 0.96 24.27
N PRO A 109 -0.32 1.86 24.90
CA PRO A 109 -1.73 1.98 24.59
C PRO A 109 -1.89 2.46 23.15
N HIS A 110 -2.47 1.60 22.31
CA HIS A 110 -2.73 1.92 20.92
C HIS A 110 -4.24 2.00 20.68
N LYS A 111 -4.70 3.10 20.07
CA LYS A 111 -6.12 3.37 19.81
C LYS A 111 -6.58 3.04 18.38
N SER A 112 -5.76 2.37 17.58
CA SER A 112 -6.17 2.04 16.21
C SER A 112 -6.86 0.69 16.15
N ASP A 113 -7.82 0.59 15.24
CA ASP A 113 -8.43 -0.68 14.81
C ASP A 113 -7.48 -1.56 13.95
N ALA A 114 -6.18 -1.25 13.97
CA ALA A 114 -5.19 -1.98 13.19
C ALA A 114 -5.04 -3.39 13.77
N LYS A 115 -5.04 -4.40 12.89
CA LYS A 115 -4.87 -5.79 13.29
C LYS A 115 -3.50 -6.00 13.93
N ILE A 116 -3.48 -6.26 15.24
CA ILE A 116 -2.29 -6.63 15.99
C ILE A 116 -1.81 -8.01 15.53
N LYS A 117 -0.51 -8.12 15.31
CA LYS A 117 0.22 -9.34 15.01
C LYS A 117 1.18 -9.63 16.14
N THR A 118 1.51 -10.90 16.31
CA THR A 118 2.39 -11.36 17.37
C THR A 118 3.53 -12.16 16.76
N VAL A 119 4.75 -11.92 17.24
CA VAL A 119 5.92 -12.76 17.00
C VAL A 119 6.55 -13.09 18.34
N SER A 120 6.96 -14.34 18.53
CA SER A 120 7.64 -14.80 19.73
C SER A 120 8.91 -15.56 19.38
N SER A 121 9.88 -15.56 20.30
CA SER A 121 11.05 -16.41 20.26
C SER A 121 11.26 -17.03 21.63
N GLU A 122 11.66 -18.29 21.63
CA GLU A 122 12.26 -18.92 22.81
C GLU A 122 13.68 -18.37 23.01
N MET A 123 14.07 -18.24 24.26
CA MET A 123 15.42 -17.89 24.68
C MET A 123 16.08 -19.19 25.15
N ILE A 124 17.17 -19.57 24.49
CA ILE A 124 17.88 -20.83 24.76
C ILE A 124 19.26 -20.48 25.30
N HIS A 125 19.67 -21.03 26.43
CA HIS A 125 21.05 -21.02 26.89
C HIS A 125 21.76 -22.27 26.38
N GLU A 126 22.93 -22.10 25.78
CA GLU A 126 23.75 -23.22 25.31
C GLU A 126 24.93 -23.36 26.27
N ASN A 127 25.02 -24.50 26.92
CA ASN A 127 26.14 -24.80 27.80
C ASN A 127 27.41 -24.97 26.95
N SER A 128 28.42 -24.14 27.19
CA SER A 128 29.65 -24.12 26.39
C SER A 128 30.47 -25.41 26.48
N GLU A 129 30.29 -26.22 27.53
CA GLU A 129 31.03 -27.46 27.73
C GLU A 129 30.32 -28.66 27.10
N THR A 130 28.98 -28.73 27.21
CA THR A 130 28.20 -29.90 26.78
C THR A 130 27.49 -29.70 25.44
N GLY A 131 27.33 -28.45 24.98
CA GLY A 131 26.47 -28.10 23.85
C GLY A 131 24.97 -28.29 24.13
N GLU A 132 24.60 -28.56 25.38
CA GLU A 132 23.20 -28.76 25.77
C GLU A 132 22.45 -27.42 25.70
N GLN A 133 21.29 -27.44 25.05
CA GLN A 133 20.42 -26.29 24.86
C GLN A 133 19.27 -26.34 25.87
N THR A 134 19.29 -25.43 26.85
CA THR A 134 18.24 -25.31 27.87
C THR A 134 17.38 -24.08 27.60
N PRO A 135 16.04 -24.18 27.50
CA PRO A 135 15.18 -23.02 27.40
C PRO A 135 15.21 -22.24 28.72
N ILE A 136 15.52 -20.94 28.65
CA ILE A 136 15.58 -20.04 29.82
C ILE A 136 14.44 -19.03 29.88
N GLY A 137 13.57 -19.01 28.85
CA GLY A 137 12.38 -18.19 28.83
C GLY A 137 11.85 -17.89 27.44
N THR A 138 10.92 -16.95 27.35
CA THR A 138 10.30 -16.52 26.08
C THR A 138 10.20 -15.01 25.99
N ILE A 139 10.34 -14.49 24.77
CA ILE A 139 10.01 -13.11 24.44
C ILE A 139 8.90 -13.09 23.40
N ARG A 140 7.91 -12.21 23.59
CA ARG A 140 6.78 -12.00 22.69
C ARG A 140 6.60 -10.52 22.40
N LEU A 141 6.64 -10.16 21.13
CA LEU A 141 6.32 -8.82 20.63
C LEU A 141 4.93 -8.81 19.98
N GLU A 142 4.11 -7.85 20.40
CA GLU A 142 2.86 -7.48 19.74
C GLU A 142 3.09 -6.20 18.96
N TYR A 143 2.74 -6.20 17.67
CA TYR A 143 2.96 -5.09 16.77
C TYR A 143 1.84 -5.00 15.73
N PHE A 144 1.68 -3.84 15.11
CA PHE A 144 0.94 -3.73 13.85
C PHE A 144 1.82 -3.05 12.80
N ALA A 145 1.52 -3.33 11.54
CA ALA A 145 2.24 -2.70 10.43
C ALA A 145 1.46 -1.49 9.93
N ARG A 146 2.18 -0.39 9.67
CA ARG A 146 1.63 0.80 9.03
C ARG A 146 1.36 0.52 7.54
N ASP A 147 0.55 1.36 6.93
CA ASP A 147 0.39 1.36 5.47
C ASP A 147 1.73 1.66 4.79
N ALA A 148 1.94 1.09 3.60
CA ALA A 148 3.20 1.25 2.88
C ALA A 148 3.48 2.72 2.55
N ASP A 149 2.46 3.44 2.08
CA ASP A 149 2.58 4.86 1.75
C ASP A 149 2.88 5.72 2.99
N GLU A 150 2.32 5.35 4.14
CA GLU A 150 2.63 6.00 5.42
C GLU A 150 4.06 5.69 5.85
N THR A 151 4.53 4.45 5.64
CA THR A 151 5.87 3.99 6.00
C THR A 151 6.93 4.81 5.26
N ASP A 152 6.83 4.91 3.93
CA ASP A 152 7.81 5.62 3.12
C ASP A 152 7.85 7.10 3.45
N LYS A 153 6.68 7.71 3.67
CA LYS A 153 6.63 9.11 4.09
C LYS A 153 7.17 9.32 5.50
N THR A 154 6.88 8.39 6.42
CA THR A 154 7.46 8.41 7.77
C THR A 154 8.99 8.30 7.69
N ARG A 155 9.55 7.42 6.84
CA ARG A 155 11.00 7.33 6.61
C ARG A 155 11.57 8.65 6.11
N GLN A 156 10.93 9.28 5.12
CA GLN A 156 11.36 10.58 4.60
C GLN A 156 11.35 11.64 5.71
N ILE A 157 10.27 11.70 6.49
CA ILE A 157 10.11 12.63 7.62
C ILE A 157 11.17 12.39 8.71
N ILE A 158 11.49 11.14 9.02
CA ILE A 158 12.58 10.78 9.95
C ILE A 158 13.92 11.23 9.41
N THR A 159 14.20 11.00 8.12
CA THR A 159 15.47 11.40 7.49
C THR A 159 15.62 12.93 7.53
N ILE A 160 14.59 13.66 7.11
CA ILE A 160 14.58 15.13 7.17
C ILE A 160 14.75 15.60 8.61
N GLY A 161 14.02 14.98 9.54
CA GLY A 161 14.20 15.16 10.96
C GLY A 161 15.67 15.04 11.32
N ARG A 162 16.29 13.87 11.13
CA ARG A 162 17.68 13.61 11.53
C ARG A 162 18.64 14.64 10.97
N THR A 163 18.50 15.00 9.69
CA THR A 163 19.30 16.05 9.06
C THR A 163 19.14 17.39 9.79
N ILE A 164 17.90 17.80 10.08
CA ILE A 164 17.60 19.04 10.78
C ILE A 164 18.13 18.99 12.23
N GLY A 165 17.92 17.89 12.95
CA GLY A 165 18.43 17.68 14.30
C GLY A 165 19.95 17.79 14.36
N SER A 166 20.67 17.16 13.43
CA SER A 166 22.12 17.28 13.31
C SER A 166 22.58 18.70 12.96
N MET A 167 21.88 19.43 12.08
CA MET A 167 22.18 20.83 11.80
C MET A 167 21.99 21.72 13.04
N PHE A 168 20.89 21.53 13.77
CA PHE A 168 20.65 22.25 15.03
C PHE A 168 21.71 21.93 16.07
N GLN A 169 22.15 20.68 16.17
CA GLN A 169 23.24 20.29 17.06
C GLN A 169 24.51 21.08 16.75
N VAL A 170 24.86 21.25 15.47
CA VAL A 170 26.00 22.06 15.04
C VAL A 170 25.79 23.54 15.39
N PHE A 171 24.62 24.11 15.10
CA PHE A 171 24.33 25.52 15.38
C PHE A 171 24.31 25.84 16.87
N TYR A 172 23.70 24.95 17.67
CA TYR A 172 23.61 25.09 19.11
C TYR A 172 25.01 25.00 19.75
N ARG A 173 25.83 24.03 19.32
CA ARG A 173 27.23 23.90 19.77
C ARG A 173 28.05 25.16 19.45
N ASN A 174 27.81 25.77 18.29
CA ASN A 174 28.51 26.97 17.85
C ASN A 174 27.89 28.28 18.38
N LYS A 175 26.85 28.20 19.24
CA LYS A 175 26.05 29.36 19.72
C LYS A 175 25.51 30.24 18.60
N SER A 176 25.27 29.66 17.42
CA SER A 176 24.82 30.36 16.22
C SER A 176 23.30 30.31 16.11
N LEU A 177 22.62 31.05 17.00
CA LEU A 177 21.15 31.13 17.00
C LEU A 177 20.58 31.74 15.71
N PHE A 178 21.37 32.58 15.04
CA PHE A 178 21.01 33.16 13.75
C PHE A 178 20.82 32.08 12.67
N GLN A 179 21.79 31.16 12.51
CA GLN A 179 21.70 30.08 11.52
C GLN A 179 20.55 29.11 11.83
N ALA A 180 20.31 28.84 13.13
CA ALA A 180 19.15 28.09 13.57
C ALA A 180 17.84 28.77 13.11
N SER A 181 17.73 30.09 13.24
CA SER A 181 16.55 30.84 12.81
C SER A 181 16.36 30.86 11.29
N GLU A 182 17.45 30.89 10.51
CA GLU A 182 17.41 30.80 9.05
C GLU A 182 16.95 29.42 8.57
N LEU A 183 17.50 28.34 9.14
CA LEU A 183 17.07 26.97 8.84
C LEU A 183 15.57 26.81 9.08
N ILE A 184 15.07 27.37 10.17
CA ILE A 184 13.63 27.30 10.46
C ILE A 184 12.84 28.13 9.47
N SER A 185 13.32 29.33 9.12
CA SER A 185 12.65 30.16 8.12
C SER A 185 12.54 29.44 6.77
N ALA A 186 13.54 28.64 6.38
CA ALA A 186 13.46 27.76 5.23
C ALA A 186 12.41 26.63 5.44
N MET A 187 12.37 26.02 6.62
CA MET A 187 11.34 25.02 6.97
C MET A 187 9.92 25.59 6.92
N LYS A 188 9.70 26.88 7.25
CA LYS A 188 8.37 27.52 7.16
C LYS A 188 7.81 27.52 5.74
N GLN A 189 8.67 27.39 4.73
CA GLN A 189 8.25 27.33 3.33
C GLN A 189 7.66 25.97 2.96
N ASP A 190 7.91 24.92 3.74
CA ASP A 190 7.27 23.62 3.55
C ASP A 190 5.85 23.64 4.16
N PRO A 191 4.79 23.56 3.33
CA PRO A 191 3.40 23.59 3.82
C PRO A 191 3.04 22.37 4.68
N HIS A 192 3.86 21.32 4.67
CA HIS A 192 3.63 20.13 5.48
C HIS A 192 4.15 20.28 6.90
N ILE A 193 5.01 21.26 7.21
CA ILE A 193 5.49 21.48 8.57
C ILE A 193 4.46 22.30 9.34
N MET A 194 3.80 21.65 10.30
CA MET A 194 2.77 22.26 11.15
C MET A 194 3.35 23.01 12.34
N TYR A 195 4.42 22.47 12.93
CA TYR A 195 5.14 23.15 13.99
C TYR A 195 6.58 22.64 14.10
N CYS A 196 7.44 23.46 14.68
CA CYS A 196 8.79 23.12 15.08
C CYS A 196 9.08 23.72 16.46
N ARG A 197 9.59 22.93 17.38
CA ARG A 197 9.96 23.37 18.73
C ARG A 197 11.35 22.91 19.09
N ILE A 198 12.11 23.78 19.73
CA ILE A 198 13.42 23.45 20.29
C ILE A 198 13.34 23.69 21.78
N THR A 199 13.58 22.63 22.53
CA THR A 199 13.50 22.67 23.99
C THR A 199 14.86 22.31 24.56
N GLY A 200 15.38 23.14 25.46
CA GLY A 200 16.61 22.87 26.20
C GLY A 200 16.46 21.72 27.19
N LYS A 201 17.59 21.33 27.82
CA LYS A 201 17.62 20.29 28.86
C LYS A 201 16.78 20.63 30.10
N ASP A 202 16.57 21.90 30.37
CA ASP A 202 15.75 22.48 31.44
C ASP A 202 14.26 22.58 31.07
N ASN A 203 13.86 22.01 29.93
CA ASN A 203 12.52 22.14 29.36
C ASN A 203 12.14 23.59 28.99
N VAL A 204 13.12 24.50 28.90
CA VAL A 204 12.88 25.87 28.42
C VAL A 204 12.85 25.85 26.89
N GLU A 205 11.81 26.43 26.33
CA GLU A 205 11.66 26.51 24.88
C GLU A 205 12.55 27.63 24.33
N HIS A 206 13.59 27.26 23.59
CA HIS A 206 14.48 28.21 22.91
C HIS A 206 13.91 28.69 21.58
N PHE A 207 13.00 27.89 20.99
CA PHE A 207 12.38 28.23 19.71
C PHE A 207 10.99 27.60 19.57
N ARG A 208 10.07 28.36 18.95
CA ARG A 208 8.73 27.91 18.59
C ARG A 208 8.33 28.41 17.20
N TYR A 209 7.77 27.51 16.40
CA TYR A 209 7.04 27.81 15.18
C TYR A 209 5.76 26.96 15.12
N PRO A 210 4.60 27.52 14.76
CA PRO A 210 4.31 28.96 14.70
C PRO A 210 4.46 29.63 16.08
N GLU A 211 4.72 30.95 16.13
CA GLU A 211 4.89 31.66 17.41
C GLU A 211 3.65 31.58 18.30
N LYS A 212 2.47 31.64 17.66
CA LYS A 212 1.18 31.46 18.33
C LYS A 212 0.74 30.00 18.25
N PRO A 213 0.22 29.41 19.33
CA PRO A 213 -0.22 28.03 19.31
C PRO A 213 -1.31 27.79 18.26
N GLY A 214 -1.04 26.86 17.35
CA GLY A 214 -2.02 26.40 16.38
C GLY A 214 -2.97 25.35 16.97
N PRO A 215 -4.02 24.96 16.22
CA PRO A 215 -4.98 23.93 16.64
C PRO A 215 -4.33 22.58 16.96
N VAL A 216 -3.22 22.24 16.29
CA VAL A 216 -2.47 21.01 16.56
C VAL A 216 -1.79 21.08 17.93
N GLU A 217 -1.32 22.25 18.34
CA GLU A 217 -0.53 22.40 19.56
C GLU A 217 -1.37 22.24 20.83
N SER A 218 -2.65 22.64 20.82
CA SER A 218 -3.56 22.38 21.94
C SER A 218 -3.80 20.90 22.18
N HIS A 219 -3.44 20.03 21.24
CA HIS A 219 -3.55 18.57 21.32
C HIS A 219 -2.23 17.87 21.61
N ILE A 220 -1.13 18.63 21.70
CA ILE A 220 0.12 18.11 22.23
C ILE A 220 -0.09 17.94 23.74
N SER A 221 -0.47 16.73 24.14
CA SER A 221 -0.65 16.41 25.55
C SER A 221 0.67 16.63 26.31
N PRO A 222 0.62 16.94 27.61
CA PRO A 222 1.81 16.95 28.47
C PRO A 222 2.58 15.62 28.44
N GLU A 223 1.90 14.52 28.12
CA GLU A 223 2.52 13.21 27.91
C GLU A 223 3.40 13.19 26.65
N HIS A 224 2.93 13.74 25.52
CA HIS A 224 3.71 13.85 24.29
C HIS A 224 5.01 14.65 24.51
N ALA A 225 4.91 15.78 25.23
CA ALA A 225 6.06 16.59 25.60
C ALA A 225 7.04 15.82 26.52
N ARG A 226 6.53 15.14 27.56
CA ARG A 226 7.37 14.29 28.44
C ARG A 226 8.09 13.19 27.66
N ARG A 227 7.42 12.55 26.70
CA ARG A 227 8.01 11.50 25.86
C ARG A 227 9.08 12.05 24.91
N ALA A 228 8.87 13.24 24.36
CA ALA A 228 9.91 13.92 23.58
C ALA A 228 11.15 14.21 24.46
N LEU A 229 10.96 14.58 25.72
CA LEU A 229 12.07 14.74 26.67
C LEU A 229 12.69 13.41 27.13
N ALA A 230 12.02 12.27 26.93
CA ALA A 230 12.56 10.95 27.21
C ALA A 230 13.48 10.41 26.10
N VAL A 231 13.59 11.11 24.96
CA VAL A 231 14.55 10.81 23.89
C VAL A 231 15.97 10.77 24.48
N SER A 232 16.73 9.74 24.13
CA SER A 232 18.07 9.45 24.67
C SER A 232 19.03 9.05 23.54
N HIS A 233 20.34 8.88 23.82
CA HIS A 233 21.29 8.31 22.85
C HIS A 233 20.83 6.96 22.30
N ALA A 234 20.22 6.14 23.18
CA ALA A 234 19.64 4.87 22.79
C ALA A 234 18.36 5.04 21.98
N SER A 235 17.55 6.07 22.26
CA SER A 235 16.26 6.37 21.63
C SER A 235 16.26 7.78 21.01
N PRO A 236 17.06 8.09 19.97
CA PRO A 236 17.24 9.47 19.51
C PRO A 236 16.02 10.00 18.73
N LEU A 237 14.96 9.19 18.62
CA LEU A 237 13.81 9.45 17.77
C LEU A 237 12.53 8.95 18.45
N VAL A 238 11.55 9.83 18.63
CA VAL A 238 10.18 9.44 19.03
C VAL A 238 9.21 9.89 17.95
N ILE A 239 8.37 8.95 17.49
CA ILE A 239 7.35 9.17 16.46
C ILE A 239 5.98 9.08 17.11
N GLN A 240 5.17 10.12 16.98
CA GLN A 240 3.83 10.16 17.56
C GLN A 240 2.79 10.56 16.52
N ASN A 241 1.60 9.98 16.63
CA ASN A 241 0.45 10.35 15.82
C ASN A 241 -0.44 11.29 16.63
N ILE A 242 -0.56 12.52 16.18
CA ILE A 242 -1.46 13.52 16.78
C ILE A 242 -2.64 13.67 15.83
N THR A 243 -3.85 13.49 16.36
CA THR A 243 -5.08 13.72 15.61
C THR A 243 -5.39 15.21 15.59
N GLU A 244 -5.50 15.80 14.41
CA GLU A 244 -5.95 17.18 14.22
C GLU A 244 -7.47 17.26 14.45
N THR A 245 -7.92 17.88 15.54
CA THR A 245 -9.36 18.04 15.82
C THR A 245 -10.00 19.05 14.86
N GLY A 246 -11.18 18.73 14.36
CA GLY A 246 -11.99 19.61 13.50
C GLY A 246 -11.76 19.41 12.00
N HIS A 247 -10.62 18.85 11.58
CA HIS A 247 -10.31 18.59 10.17
C HIS A 247 -9.47 17.31 9.97
N ALA A 248 -9.92 16.17 10.51
CA ALA A 248 -9.44 14.79 10.26
C ALA A 248 -8.06 14.67 9.55
N GLY A 249 -7.02 15.17 10.19
CA GLY A 249 -5.65 15.17 9.69
C GLY A 249 -4.76 14.43 10.66
N LYS A 250 -3.89 13.56 10.15
CA LYS A 250 -2.88 12.88 10.96
C LYS A 250 -1.61 13.72 10.95
N VAL A 251 -1.08 14.07 12.12
CA VAL A 251 0.22 14.71 12.25
C VAL A 251 1.22 13.70 12.77
N ILE A 252 2.36 13.59 12.08
CA ILE A 252 3.50 12.80 12.54
C ILE A 252 4.45 13.75 13.24
N GLU A 253 4.57 13.62 14.55
CA GLU A 253 5.60 14.31 15.32
C GLU A 253 6.89 13.49 15.32
N VAL A 254 7.99 14.14 14.97
CA VAL A 254 9.35 13.62 15.10
C VAL A 254 10.08 14.39 16.19
N SER A 255 10.44 13.72 17.27
CA SER A 255 11.26 14.28 18.34
C SER A 255 12.69 13.74 18.27
N MET A 256 13.69 14.60 18.38
CA MET A 256 15.10 14.25 18.22
C MET A 256 16.00 14.87 19.25
N LEU A 257 17.00 14.10 19.68
CA LEU A 257 17.97 14.54 20.68
C LEU A 257 18.93 15.57 20.10
N ILE A 258 19.21 16.61 20.88
CA ILE A 258 20.34 17.51 20.67
C ILE A 258 21.36 17.15 21.75
N GLU A 259 22.56 16.72 21.36
CA GLU A 259 23.59 16.25 22.28
C GLU A 259 24.97 16.85 21.96
N GLN A 260 25.88 16.81 22.93
CA GLN A 260 27.28 17.14 22.74
C GLN A 260 28.13 16.14 23.54
N GLY A 261 28.75 15.20 22.84
CA GLY A 261 29.29 14.00 23.51
C GLY A 261 28.14 13.23 24.16
N ASP A 262 28.28 12.92 25.45
CA ASP A 262 27.24 12.25 26.25
C ASP A 262 26.28 13.22 26.96
N GLU A 263 26.45 14.54 26.77
CA GLU A 263 25.56 15.52 27.38
C GLU A 263 24.33 15.78 26.50
N LYS A 264 23.14 15.55 27.06
CA LYS A 264 21.87 15.99 26.48
C LYS A 264 21.71 17.50 26.62
N LEU A 265 21.71 18.20 25.49
CA LEU A 265 21.51 19.65 25.41
C LEU A 265 20.05 20.05 25.24
N GLY A 266 19.25 19.22 24.59
CA GLY A 266 17.85 19.54 24.30
C GLY A 266 17.17 18.54 23.38
N VAL A 267 16.01 18.92 22.86
CA VAL A 267 15.20 18.13 21.92
C VAL A 267 14.62 19.03 20.84
N VAL A 268 14.72 18.64 19.57
CA VAL A 268 13.99 19.24 18.45
C VAL A 268 12.74 18.43 18.18
N ARG A 269 11.59 19.07 18.09
CA ARG A 269 10.30 18.45 17.78
C ARG A 269 9.74 19.06 16.51
N ILE A 270 9.40 18.24 15.53
CA ILE A 270 8.86 18.69 14.25
C ILE A 270 7.58 17.93 13.96
N GLY A 271 6.47 18.65 13.83
CA GLY A 271 5.18 18.09 13.45
C GLY A 271 4.92 18.21 11.96
N TYR A 272 4.74 17.09 11.28
CA TYR A 272 4.40 17.05 9.85
C TYR A 272 2.94 16.66 9.62
N SER A 273 2.21 17.45 8.85
CA SER A 273 0.86 17.11 8.41
C SER A 273 0.87 16.04 7.32
N MET A 274 0.06 15.01 7.49
CA MET A 274 -0.22 13.98 6.48
C MET A 274 -1.49 14.28 5.67
N LYS A 275 -2.11 15.44 5.86
CA LYS A 275 -3.41 15.80 5.27
C LYS A 275 -3.39 15.87 3.75
N ASP A 276 -2.40 16.54 3.17
CA ASP A 276 -2.29 16.65 1.72
C ASP A 276 -1.90 15.32 1.08
N TRP A 277 -1.13 14.52 1.80
CA TRP A 277 -0.73 13.19 1.36
C TRP A 277 -1.91 12.22 1.28
N THR A 278 -2.69 12.16 2.35
CA THR A 278 -3.92 11.34 2.40
C THR A 278 -4.91 11.75 1.30
N ARG A 279 -5.11 13.06 1.10
CA ARG A 279 -5.93 13.59 -0.01
C ARG A 279 -5.38 13.20 -1.39
N ARG A 280 -4.06 13.26 -1.60
CA ARG A 280 -3.44 12.84 -2.87
C ARG A 280 -3.65 11.35 -3.13
N ILE A 281 -3.49 10.51 -2.11
CA ILE A 281 -3.75 9.06 -2.21
C ILE A 281 -5.22 8.81 -2.56
N GLU A 282 -6.16 9.44 -1.86
CA GLU A 282 -7.58 9.31 -2.13
C GLU A 282 -7.96 9.79 -3.53
N SER A 283 -7.41 10.93 -3.97
CA SER A 283 -7.63 11.45 -5.32
C SER A 283 -7.06 10.52 -6.40
N THR A 284 -5.89 9.92 -6.16
CA THR A 284 -5.26 8.97 -7.07
C THR A 284 -6.09 7.70 -7.17
N ARG A 285 -6.53 7.16 -6.03
CA ARG A 285 -7.44 6.01 -5.98
C ARG A 285 -8.73 6.31 -6.75
N ARG A 286 -9.35 7.46 -6.51
CA ARG A 286 -10.56 7.88 -7.24
C ARG A 286 -10.33 7.98 -8.74
N ASN A 287 -9.22 8.59 -9.18
CA ASN A 287 -8.90 8.74 -10.59
C ASN A 287 -8.64 7.38 -11.27
N VAL A 288 -7.88 6.49 -10.60
CA VAL A 288 -7.67 5.13 -11.10
C VAL A 288 -8.99 4.36 -11.20
N SER A 289 -9.85 4.46 -10.19
CA SER A 289 -11.20 3.85 -10.24
C SER A 289 -12.03 4.40 -11.40
N LEU A 290 -12.00 5.71 -11.65
CA LEU A 290 -12.71 6.33 -12.78
C LEU A 290 -12.16 5.84 -14.13
N ILE A 291 -10.84 5.71 -14.28
CA ILE A 291 -10.21 5.16 -15.49
C ILE A 291 -10.66 3.71 -15.72
N ILE A 292 -10.66 2.87 -14.67
CA ILE A 292 -11.12 1.47 -14.75
C ILE A 292 -12.59 1.41 -15.18
N VAL A 293 -13.45 2.24 -14.59
CA VAL A 293 -14.88 2.33 -14.96
C VAL A 293 -15.02 2.78 -16.42
N GLY A 294 -14.28 3.81 -16.83
CA GLY A 294 -14.31 4.33 -18.20
C GLY A 294 -13.86 3.31 -19.23
N LEU A 295 -12.76 2.60 -18.98
CA LEU A 295 -12.28 1.52 -19.84
C LEU A 295 -13.28 0.36 -19.91
N THR A 296 -13.93 0.04 -18.79
CA THR A 296 -14.98 -0.99 -18.75
C THR A 296 -16.17 -0.61 -19.63
N LEU A 297 -16.65 0.63 -19.53
CA LEU A 297 -17.74 1.13 -20.37
C LEU A 297 -17.35 1.17 -21.86
N LEU A 298 -16.13 1.60 -22.17
CA LEU A 298 -15.62 1.61 -23.54
C LEU A 298 -15.52 0.20 -24.12
N ALA A 299 -15.04 -0.77 -23.34
CA ALA A 299 -15.01 -2.17 -23.73
C ALA A 299 -16.43 -2.70 -23.97
N MET A 300 -17.40 -2.40 -23.10
CA MET A 300 -18.81 -2.77 -23.31
C MET A 300 -19.39 -2.14 -24.59
N GLY A 301 -19.10 -0.86 -24.85
CA GLY A 301 -19.54 -0.16 -26.05
C GLY A 301 -18.95 -0.74 -27.34
N LEU A 302 -17.65 -1.03 -27.35
CA LEU A 302 -16.98 -1.65 -28.49
C LEU A 302 -17.50 -3.07 -28.76
N SER A 303 -17.71 -3.84 -27.70
CA SER A 303 -18.31 -5.18 -27.76
C SER A 303 -19.70 -5.12 -28.40
N TRP A 304 -20.55 -4.18 -27.96
CA TRP A 304 -21.87 -3.95 -28.53
C TRP A 304 -21.83 -3.52 -30.01
N TYR A 305 -20.90 -2.63 -30.36
CA TYR A 305 -20.69 -2.19 -31.74
C TYR A 305 -20.29 -3.36 -32.65
N LEU A 306 -19.26 -4.12 -32.30
CA LEU A 306 -18.78 -5.28 -33.07
C LEU A 306 -19.85 -6.37 -33.22
N SER A 307 -20.62 -6.61 -32.17
CA SER A 307 -21.78 -7.52 -32.20
C SER A 307 -22.80 -7.10 -33.27
N ARG A 308 -23.00 -5.79 -33.46
CA ARG A 308 -23.97 -5.25 -34.42
C ARG A 308 -23.41 -5.11 -35.84
N SER A 309 -22.17 -4.67 -35.99
CA SER A 309 -21.55 -4.34 -37.28
C SER A 309 -20.94 -5.55 -38.00
N VAL A 310 -20.38 -6.51 -37.26
CA VAL A 310 -19.66 -7.66 -37.86
C VAL A 310 -20.45 -8.95 -37.70
N ALA A 311 -20.89 -9.27 -36.48
CA ALA A 311 -21.47 -10.58 -36.21
C ALA A 311 -22.87 -10.76 -36.82
N ARG A 312 -23.69 -9.69 -36.87
CA ARG A 312 -25.00 -9.74 -37.54
C ARG A 312 -24.89 -9.99 -39.05
N PRO A 313 -24.07 -9.26 -39.83
CA PRO A 313 -23.91 -9.57 -41.24
C PRO A 313 -23.33 -10.96 -41.53
N LEU A 314 -22.32 -11.39 -40.76
CA LEU A 314 -21.77 -12.74 -40.91
C LEU A 314 -22.81 -13.83 -40.65
N ALA A 315 -23.69 -13.63 -39.66
CA ALA A 315 -24.80 -14.54 -39.41
C ALA A 315 -25.79 -14.59 -40.59
N ARG A 316 -26.11 -13.44 -41.20
CA ARG A 316 -26.97 -13.36 -42.40
C ARG A 316 -26.34 -14.07 -43.59
N LEU A 317 -25.06 -13.83 -43.87
CA LEU A 317 -24.33 -14.50 -44.96
C LEU A 317 -24.29 -16.01 -44.76
N SER A 318 -24.07 -16.47 -43.53
CA SER A 318 -24.13 -17.90 -43.19
C SER A 318 -25.52 -18.50 -43.42
N ASP A 319 -26.58 -17.74 -43.13
CA ASP A 319 -27.96 -18.16 -43.43
C ASP A 319 -28.23 -18.27 -44.94
N VAL A 320 -27.78 -17.30 -45.73
CA VAL A 320 -27.91 -17.33 -47.19
C VAL A 320 -27.18 -18.56 -47.76
N ALA A 321 -25.92 -18.78 -47.37
CA ALA A 321 -25.14 -19.92 -47.83
C ALA A 321 -25.81 -21.27 -47.50
N ARG A 322 -26.37 -21.41 -46.29
CA ARG A 322 -27.14 -22.61 -45.91
C ARG A 322 -28.41 -22.77 -46.73
N SER A 323 -29.11 -21.69 -47.04
CA SER A 323 -30.34 -21.74 -47.85
C SER A 323 -30.08 -22.17 -49.29
N VAL A 324 -28.94 -21.74 -49.87
CA VAL A 324 -28.51 -22.16 -51.22
C VAL A 324 -28.14 -23.64 -51.25
N ALA A 325 -27.50 -24.14 -50.20
CA ALA A 325 -27.12 -25.56 -50.08
C ALA A 325 -28.32 -26.51 -49.88
N ALA A 326 -29.44 -26.01 -49.35
CA ALA A 326 -30.61 -26.83 -49.01
C ALA A 326 -31.64 -26.97 -50.17
N GLU A 327 -31.32 -26.53 -51.39
CA GLU A 327 -32.20 -26.56 -52.58
C GLU A 327 -33.61 -25.96 -52.37
N ALA A 328 -33.75 -25.04 -51.42
CA ALA A 328 -35.03 -24.38 -51.18
C ALA A 328 -35.35 -23.33 -52.28
N PRO A 329 -36.63 -23.14 -52.68
CA PRO A 329 -37.03 -22.19 -53.72
C PRO A 329 -36.53 -20.77 -53.44
N ARG A 330 -36.02 -20.11 -54.49
CA ARG A 330 -35.39 -18.78 -54.47
C ARG A 330 -36.20 -17.78 -53.65
N ARG A 331 -35.64 -17.36 -52.51
CA ARG A 331 -36.13 -16.21 -51.76
C ARG A 331 -35.16 -15.06 -52.01
N GLU A 332 -35.62 -14.01 -52.68
CA GLU A 332 -34.86 -12.78 -52.90
C GLU A 332 -34.67 -12.09 -51.55
N ILE A 333 -33.43 -12.04 -51.05
CA ILE A 333 -33.08 -11.36 -49.80
C ILE A 333 -32.30 -10.10 -50.16
N ARG A 334 -32.96 -8.94 -50.07
CA ARG A 334 -32.29 -7.63 -50.16
C ARG A 334 -31.62 -7.31 -48.83
N ILE A 335 -30.29 -7.18 -48.83
CA ILE A 335 -29.49 -6.77 -47.67
C ILE A 335 -29.10 -5.30 -47.87
N SER A 336 -29.92 -4.36 -47.37
CA SER A 336 -29.78 -2.93 -47.73
C SER A 336 -28.84 -2.10 -46.84
N ASP A 337 -28.28 -2.62 -45.74
CA ASP A 337 -27.75 -1.74 -44.66
C ASP A 337 -26.28 -1.97 -44.27
N ALA A 338 -25.47 -2.60 -45.12
CA ALA A 338 -24.03 -2.76 -44.87
C ALA A 338 -23.26 -2.56 -46.19
N GLU A 339 -23.10 -1.31 -46.58
CA GLU A 339 -23.24 -0.92 -48.00
C GLU A 339 -22.06 -1.21 -48.92
N GLU A 340 -20.82 -1.32 -48.45
CA GLU A 340 -19.67 -1.43 -49.38
C GLU A 340 -18.86 -2.73 -49.25
N ASP A 341 -18.32 -3.04 -48.08
CA ASP A 341 -17.46 -4.23 -47.92
C ASP A 341 -18.27 -5.54 -47.95
N ILE A 342 -19.50 -5.51 -47.44
CA ILE A 342 -20.41 -6.66 -47.52
C ILE A 342 -21.01 -6.78 -48.92
N ALA A 343 -21.26 -5.67 -49.61
CA ALA A 343 -21.65 -5.70 -51.02
C ALA A 343 -20.53 -6.28 -51.91
N LYS A 344 -19.26 -5.96 -51.64
CA LYS A 344 -18.11 -6.59 -52.32
C LYS A 344 -18.01 -8.09 -52.04
N LEU A 345 -18.28 -8.51 -50.80
CA LEU A 345 -18.28 -9.93 -50.44
C LEU A 345 -19.47 -10.68 -51.07
N GLU A 346 -20.64 -10.04 -51.12
CA GLU A 346 -21.84 -10.56 -51.78
C GLU A 346 -21.61 -10.74 -53.29
N ALA A 347 -21.09 -9.71 -53.96
CA ALA A 347 -20.73 -9.78 -55.38
C ALA A 347 -19.74 -10.92 -55.65
N SER A 348 -18.78 -11.15 -54.74
CA SER A 348 -17.83 -12.26 -54.85
C SER A 348 -18.52 -13.62 -54.69
N PHE A 349 -19.47 -13.75 -53.75
CA PHE A 349 -20.24 -14.98 -53.57
C PHE A 349 -21.19 -15.26 -54.73
N GLU A 350 -21.84 -14.23 -55.26
CA GLU A 350 -22.73 -14.35 -56.42
C GLU A 350 -21.96 -14.73 -57.68
N ALA A 351 -20.74 -14.21 -57.86
CA ALA A 351 -19.84 -14.65 -58.92
C ALA A 351 -19.48 -16.14 -58.79
N ILE A 352 -19.20 -16.63 -57.58
CA ILE A 352 -18.93 -18.06 -57.33
C ILE A 352 -20.17 -18.91 -57.58
N ALA A 353 -21.33 -18.50 -57.07
CA ALA A 353 -22.59 -19.21 -57.26
C ALA A 353 -22.99 -19.31 -58.74
N THR A 354 -22.78 -18.24 -59.49
CA THR A 354 -23.01 -18.21 -60.94
C THR A 354 -22.08 -19.18 -61.66
N ARG A 355 -20.77 -19.18 -61.33
CA ARG A 355 -19.80 -20.13 -61.92
C ARG A 355 -20.15 -21.60 -61.64
N LEU A 356 -20.66 -21.90 -60.45
CA LEU A 356 -21.08 -23.26 -60.10
C LEU A 356 -22.34 -23.69 -60.86
N ARG A 357 -23.27 -22.77 -61.13
CA ARG A 357 -24.46 -23.05 -61.95
C ARG A 357 -24.07 -23.35 -63.40
N THR A 358 -23.26 -22.48 -64.01
CA THR A 358 -22.79 -22.68 -65.39
C THR A 358 -22.10 -24.04 -65.55
N ARG A 359 -21.21 -24.42 -64.62
CA ARG A 359 -20.57 -25.75 -64.65
C ARG A 359 -21.54 -26.91 -64.47
N ARG A 360 -22.63 -26.73 -63.72
CA ARG A 360 -23.64 -27.78 -63.52
C ARG A 360 -24.48 -27.99 -64.77
N ASP A 361 -24.85 -26.89 -65.43
CA ASP A 361 -25.61 -26.92 -66.69
C ASP A 361 -24.75 -27.54 -67.81
N GLU A 362 -23.45 -27.19 -67.89
CA GLU A 362 -22.50 -27.82 -68.83
C GLU A 362 -22.35 -29.34 -68.61
N VAL A 363 -22.40 -29.83 -67.36
CA VAL A 363 -22.33 -31.27 -67.07
C VAL A 363 -23.66 -31.97 -67.34
N GLY A 364 -24.79 -31.27 -67.18
CA GLY A 364 -26.12 -31.76 -67.52
C GLY A 364 -26.28 -32.00 -69.02
N ASP A 365 -25.85 -31.05 -69.85
CA ASP A 365 -25.89 -31.14 -71.32
C ASP A 365 -24.96 -32.23 -71.90
N LEU A 366 -23.94 -32.67 -71.15
CA LEU A 366 -23.06 -33.77 -71.56
C LEU A 366 -23.59 -35.17 -71.19
N ALA A 367 -24.67 -35.24 -70.40
CA ALA A 367 -25.27 -36.48 -69.94
C ALA A 367 -26.55 -36.87 -70.70
N GLU A 368 -27.08 -35.99 -71.55
CA GLU A 368 -28.05 -36.30 -72.62
C GLU A 368 -27.32 -36.67 -73.92
#